data_AF-A0A8T7J810-F1
#
_entry.id   AF-A0A8T7J810-F1
#
_cell.length_a   1.000
_cell.length_b   1.000
_cell.length_c   1.000
_cell.angle_alpha   90.00
_cell.angle_beta   90.00
_cell.angle_gamma   90.00
#
_symmetry.space_group_name_H-M   'P 1'
#
loop_
_entity.id
_entity.type
_entity.pdbx_description
1 polymer ?
#
loop_
_entity_poly.entity_id
_entity_poly.type
_entity_poly.pdbx_seq_one_letter_code
_entity_poly.pdbx_strand_id
1 'polypeptide(L)' 'MDQDQKKQLVAEAAMEYVESGMVVGVGTGSTANKFIDLLGKRGDID' A
#
# COMPACT_ATOMS: atom_id res chain seq x y z
N MET A 1 -16.47 -6.42 -9.45
CA MET A 1 -15.19 -6.24 -8.75
C MET A 1 -14.82 -7.56 -8.10
N ASP A 2 -13.72 -8.17 -8.53
CA ASP A 2 -13.20 -9.36 -7.86
C ASP A 2 -12.46 -8.95 -6.56
N GLN A 3 -12.14 -9.92 -5.72
CA GLN A 3 -11.47 -9.69 -4.45
C GLN A 3 -10.09 -9.04 -4.60
N ASP A 4 -9.31 -9.39 -5.64
CA ASP A 4 -8.00 -8.79 -5.89
C ASP A 4 -8.13 -7.31 -6.27
N GLN A 5 -9.10 -6.96 -7.12
CA GLN A 5 -9.43 -5.57 -7.42
C GLN A 5 -9.81 -4.78 -6.17
N LYS A 6 -10.57 -5.37 -5.24
CA LYS A 6 -10.90 -4.71 -3.97
C LYS A 6 -9.66 -4.45 -3.11
N LYS A 7 -8.73 -5.41 -3.06
CA LYS A 7 -7.47 -5.25 -2.33
C LYS A 7 -6.60 -4.13 -2.93
N GLN A 8 -6.56 -4.06 -4.26
CA GLN A 8 -5.86 -3.00 -4.97
C GLN A 8 -6.43 -1.62 -4.62
N LEU A 9 -7.75 -1.46 -4.69
CA LEU A 9 -8.42 -0.18 -4.35
C LEU A 9 -8.19 0.24 -2.89
N VAL A 10 -8.20 -0.71 -1.95
CA VAL A 10 -7.91 -0.42 -0.53
C VAL A 10 -6.46 0.02 -0.36
N ALA A 11 -5.52 -0.63 -1.04
CA ALA A 11 -4.11 -0.25 -1.01
C ALA A 11 -3.88 1.15 -1.60
N GLU A 12 -4.53 1.48 -2.70
CA GLU A 12 -4.47 2.82 -3.32
C GLU A 12 -5.02 3.90 -2.38
N ALA A 13 -6.18 3.66 -1.76
CA ALA A 13 -6.75 4.60 -0.79
C ALA A 13 -5.84 4.80 0.44
N ALA A 14 -5.16 3.75 0.89
CA ALA A 14 -4.24 3.85 2.03
C ALA A 14 -3.01 4.74 1.73
N MET A 15 -2.58 4.84 0.47
CA MET A 15 -1.44 5.68 0.06
C MET A 15 -1.69 7.18 0.28
N GLU A 16 -2.96 7.62 0.31
CA GLU A 16 -3.33 9.02 0.58
C GLU A 16 -2.96 9.47 1.99
N TYR A 17 -2.76 8.53 2.92
CA TYR A 17 -2.40 8.79 4.31
C TYR A 17 -0.89 8.71 4.57
N VAL A 18 -0.09 8.33 3.57
CA VAL A 18 1.36 8.17 3.73
C VAL A 18 2.08 9.42 3.26
N GLU A 19 2.75 10.08 4.18
CA GLU A 19 3.60 11.24 3.91
C GLU A 19 5.07 10.83 3.79
N SER A 20 5.86 11.62 3.05
CA SER A 20 7.29 11.37 2.88
C SER A 20 8.04 11.47 4.22
N GLY A 21 8.96 10.55 4.47
CA GLY A 21 9.70 10.47 5.74
C GLY A 21 8.93 9.85 6.90
N MET A 22 7.68 9.42 6.69
CA MET A 22 6.91 8.72 7.70
C MET A 22 7.45 7.29 7.92
N VAL A 23 7.59 6.89 9.18
CA VAL A 23 7.80 5.47 9.52
C VAL A 23 6.45 4.77 9.51
N VAL A 24 6.21 3.92 8.51
CA VAL A 24 4.94 3.22 8.32
C VAL A 24 5.04 1.79 8.84
N GLY A 25 4.17 1.44 9.78
CA GLY A 25 3.99 0.04 10.20
C GLY A 25 3.16 -0.72 9.16
N VAL A 26 3.68 -1.83 8.66
CA VAL A 26 3.03 -2.63 7.61
C VAL A 26 2.52 -3.95 8.19
N GLY A 27 1.24 -4.26 7.92
CA GLY A 27 0.65 -5.55 8.28
C GLY A 27 1.06 -6.69 7.33
N THR A 28 0.57 -7.90 7.58
CA THR A 28 0.84 -9.07 6.73
C THR A 28 -0.39 -9.50 5.93
N GLY A 29 -0.19 -10.00 4.71
CA GLY A 29 -1.22 -10.64 3.89
C GLY A 29 -1.39 -10.00 2.52
N SER A 30 -2.18 -10.64 1.65
CA SER A 30 -2.29 -10.26 0.24
C SER A 30 -2.75 -8.81 -0.01
N THR A 31 -3.49 -8.18 0.91
CA THR A 31 -3.83 -6.75 0.80
C THR A 31 -2.65 -5.86 1.14
N ALA A 32 -1.90 -6.19 2.19
CA ALA A 32 -0.70 -5.45 2.58
C ALA A 32 0.38 -5.52 1.50
N ASN A 33 0.50 -6.66 0.80
CA ASN A 33 1.42 -6.78 -0.33
C ASN A 33 1.13 -5.74 -1.43
N LYS A 34 -0.15 -5.52 -1.79
CA LYS A 34 -0.51 -4.50 -2.78
C LYS A 34 -0.08 -3.09 -2.33
N PHE A 35 -0.19 -2.80 -1.05
CA PHE A 35 0.25 -1.53 -0.48
C PHE A 35 1.78 -1.38 -0.48
N ILE A 36 2.51 -2.44 -0.14
CA ILE A 36 3.99 -2.48 -0.24
C ILE A 36 4.44 -2.24 -1.68
N ASP A 37 3.79 -2.89 -2.66
CA ASP A 37 4.09 -2.69 -4.07
C ASP A 37 3.89 -1.22 -4.51
N LEU A 38 2.88 -0.53 -3.96
CA LEU A 38 2.62 0.88 -4.24
C LEU A 38 3.65 1.81 -3.60
N LEU A 39 4.03 1.56 -2.34
CA LEU A 39 5.10 2.29 -1.66
C LEU A 39 6.42 2.18 -2.43
N GLY A 40 6.76 0.97 -2.91
CA GLY A 40 7.94 0.76 -3.76
C GLY A 40 7.86 1.51 -5.09
N LYS A 41 6.69 1.55 -5.73
CA LYS A 41 6.49 2.32 -6.99
C LYS A 41 6.58 3.83 -6.80
N ARG A 42 6.13 4.36 -5.64
CA ARG A 42 6.23 5.78 -5.30
C ARG A 42 7.65 6.17 -4.88
N GLY A 43 8.46 5.20 -4.47
CA GLY A 43 9.86 5.40 -4.05
C GLY A 43 9.99 5.79 -2.59
N ASP A 44 9.04 5.42 -1.73
CA ASP A 44 9.10 5.71 -0.29
C ASP A 44 9.85 4.65 0.53
N ILE A 45 10.33 3.59 -0.14
CA ILE A 45 11.09 2.53 0.49
C ILE A 45 12.45 2.50 -0.19
N ASP A 46 13.49 2.83 0.58
CA ASP A 46 14.90 2.68 0.20
C ASP A 46 15.39 1.25 0.42
#